data_AF-Q0VSW6-F1
#
_entry.id   AF-Q0VSW6-F1
#
_cell.length_a   1.000
_cell.length_b   1.000
_cell.length_c   1.000
_cell.angle_alpha   90.00
_cell.angle_beta   90.00
_cell.angle_gamma   90.00
#
_symmetry.space_group_name_H-M   'P 1'
#
loop_
_entity.id
_entity.type
_entity.pdbx_description
1 polymer ?
#
loop_
_entity_poly.entity_id
_entity_poly.type
_entity_poly.pdbx_seq_one_letter_code
_entity_poly.pdbx_strand_id
1 'polypeptide(L)'
;MQTPKSETPPPGPPPRIPNLADWRFNRYLTMQLMPLFYLLLIAGALIVVVSVVGLCFWFSTLAGIIAAVIAPLAFVVMVAVIRAALEYMIMAHRIMRIIERMDALPGQVADLSVRVDGITNHVDELSGHVTDIHETLMHARPLLRSAGLPSRLLNALRRRTPDA
;
A
#
# COMPACT_ATOMS: atom_id res chain seq x y z
N MET A 1 -2.10 -12.42 66.52
CA MET A 1 -3.35 -12.24 65.74
C MET A 1 -3.03 -12.53 64.28
N GLN A 2 -3.40 -13.72 63.79
CA GLN A 2 -3.28 -14.09 62.38
C GLN A 2 -4.67 -13.92 61.76
N THR A 3 -4.79 -13.12 60.70
CA THR A 3 -6.02 -12.97 59.93
C THR A 3 -6.12 -14.11 58.89
N PRO A 4 -7.31 -14.68 58.65
CA PRO A 4 -7.45 -15.85 57.79
C PRO A 4 -7.33 -15.47 56.30
N LYS A 5 -6.63 -16.32 55.56
CA LYS A 5 -6.38 -16.24 54.12
C LYS A 5 -7.69 -16.48 53.36
N SER A 6 -8.19 -15.49 52.63
CA SER A 6 -9.40 -15.59 51.82
C SER A 6 -9.12 -16.40 50.54
N GLU A 7 -9.61 -17.64 50.49
CA GLU A 7 -9.66 -18.44 49.26
C GLU A 7 -10.65 -17.81 48.27
N THR A 8 -10.16 -17.44 47.08
CA THR A 8 -10.98 -17.02 45.95
C THR A 8 -11.51 -18.24 45.20
N PRO A 9 -12.80 -18.31 44.82
CA PRO A 9 -13.36 -19.45 44.12
C PRO A 9 -12.85 -19.53 42.67
N PRO A 10 -12.80 -20.72 42.06
CA PRO A 10 -12.26 -20.90 40.70
C PRO A 10 -13.12 -20.17 39.65
N PRO A 11 -12.51 -19.59 38.61
CA PRO A 11 -13.25 -18.91 37.55
C PRO A 11 -14.08 -19.93 36.77
N GLY A 12 -15.40 -19.71 36.71
CA GLY A 12 -16.30 -20.49 35.86
C GLY A 12 -15.94 -20.37 34.37
N PRO A 13 -16.35 -21.33 33.53
CA PRO A 13 -16.04 -21.31 32.10
C PRO A 13 -16.67 -20.07 31.43
N PRO A 14 -15.96 -19.42 30.49
CA PRO A 14 -16.47 -18.22 29.84
C PRO A 14 -17.75 -18.53 29.05
N PRO A 15 -18.73 -17.61 29.02
CA PRO A 15 -19.96 -17.80 28.28
C PRO A 15 -19.67 -17.95 26.78
N ARG A 16 -20.06 -19.10 26.24
CA ARG A 16 -19.95 -19.50 24.83
C ARG A 16 -21.06 -18.86 24.00
N ILE A 17 -21.25 -17.55 24.13
CA ILE A 17 -22.16 -16.82 23.25
C ILE A 17 -21.40 -16.59 21.94
N PRO A 18 -21.91 -17.05 20.79
CA PRO A 18 -21.18 -17.03 19.55
C PRO A 18 -20.75 -15.62 19.16
N ASN A 19 -19.47 -15.52 18.84
CA ASN A 19 -18.74 -14.41 18.24
C ASN A 19 -19.23 -14.08 16.81
N LEU A 20 -20.54 -14.23 16.56
CA LEU A 20 -21.23 -13.96 15.29
C LEU A 20 -21.86 -12.56 15.27
N ALA A 21 -21.92 -11.89 16.42
CA ALA A 21 -22.35 -10.51 16.57
C ALA A 21 -21.19 -9.54 16.84
N ASP A 22 -19.94 -9.95 16.56
CA ASP A 22 -18.79 -9.04 16.63
C ASP A 22 -18.78 -8.16 15.38
N TRP A 23 -19.68 -7.18 15.39
CA TRP A 23 -19.81 -6.06 14.46
C TRP A 23 -18.64 -5.07 14.58
N ARG A 24 -17.47 -5.49 15.10
CA ARG A 24 -16.26 -4.67 15.24
C ARG A 24 -15.52 -4.51 13.91
N PHE A 25 -16.08 -3.61 13.10
CA PHE A 25 -15.45 -2.51 12.38
C PHE A 25 -13.97 -2.13 12.69
N ASN A 26 -12.99 -3.06 12.73
CA ASN A 26 -11.61 -2.70 13.13
C ASN A 26 -10.47 -3.29 12.30
N ARG A 27 -10.70 -3.84 11.10
CA ARG A 27 -9.55 -4.20 10.25
C ARG A 27 -9.71 -4.15 8.72
N TYR A 28 -10.92 -4.09 8.16
CA TYR A 28 -11.13 -4.17 6.68
C TYR A 28 -12.34 -3.39 6.15
N LEU A 29 -12.64 -2.24 6.74
CA LEU A 29 -13.84 -1.41 6.53
C LEU A 29 -14.09 -0.90 5.10
N THR A 30 -13.21 -1.11 4.12
CA THR A 30 -13.49 -0.72 2.72
C THR A 30 -13.35 -1.85 1.70
N MET A 31 -12.65 -2.94 2.03
CA MET A 31 -12.44 -4.05 1.08
C MET A 31 -13.39 -5.23 1.31
N GLN A 32 -13.87 -5.41 2.54
CA GLN A 32 -14.67 -6.58 2.95
C GLN A 32 -16.17 -6.27 3.12
N LEU A 33 -16.54 -4.98 3.21
CA LEU A 33 -17.94 -4.54 3.22
C LEU A 33 -18.61 -4.66 1.84
N MET A 34 -17.85 -4.68 0.75
CA MET A 34 -18.37 -4.75 -0.61
C MET A 34 -19.29 -5.97 -0.85
N PRO A 35 -18.89 -7.22 -0.52
CA PRO A 35 -19.77 -8.39 -0.69
C PRO A 35 -20.95 -8.41 0.30
N LEU A 36 -20.77 -7.91 1.52
CA LEU A 36 -21.82 -7.89 2.55
C LEU A 36 -22.91 -6.87 2.22
N PHE A 37 -22.50 -5.67 1.78
CA PHE A 37 -23.39 -4.62 1.32
C PHE A 37 -24.13 -5.02 0.04
N TYR A 38 -23.47 -5.72 -0.89
CA TYR A 38 -24.10 -6.33 -2.05
C TYR A 38 -25.19 -7.34 -1.65
N LEU A 39 -24.89 -8.26 -0.74
CA LEU A 39 -25.87 -9.22 -0.21
C LEU A 39 -27.05 -8.53 0.46
N LEU A 40 -26.79 -7.50 1.27
CA LEU A 40 -27.82 -6.73 1.95
C LEU A 40 -28.73 -6.00 0.95
N LEU A 41 -28.16 -5.34 -0.06
CA LEU A 41 -28.91 -4.64 -1.11
C LEU A 41 -29.75 -5.60 -1.95
N ILE A 42 -29.22 -6.77 -2.29
CA ILE A 42 -29.97 -7.80 -3.01
C ILE A 42 -31.12 -8.35 -2.16
N ALA A 43 -30.86 -8.64 -0.89
CA ALA A 43 -31.90 -9.09 0.03
C ALA A 43 -32.99 -8.01 0.19
N GLY A 44 -32.60 -6.74 0.32
CA GLY A 44 -33.51 -5.60 0.35
C GLY A 44 -34.33 -5.47 -0.93
N ALA A 45 -33.69 -5.56 -2.09
CA ALA A 45 -34.35 -5.53 -3.40
C ALA A 45 -35.37 -6.67 -3.54
N LEU A 46 -35.02 -7.88 -3.08
CA LEU A 46 -35.92 -9.03 -3.06
C LEU A 46 -37.15 -8.74 -2.17
N ILE A 47 -36.93 -8.26 -0.95
CA ILE A 47 -38.01 -7.92 -0.01
C ILE A 47 -38.93 -6.85 -0.61
N VAL A 48 -38.38 -5.82 -1.25
CA VAL A 48 -39.16 -4.77 -1.92
C VAL A 48 -40.01 -5.36 -3.03
N VAL A 49 -39.44 -6.18 -3.92
CA VAL A 49 -40.19 -6.79 -5.03
C VAL A 49 -41.29 -7.70 -4.50
N VAL A 50 -41.00 -8.56 -3.52
CA VAL A 50 -42.00 -9.45 -2.91
C VAL A 50 -43.10 -8.66 -2.21
N SER A 51 -42.75 -7.60 -1.49
CA SER A 51 -43.71 -6.71 -0.83
C SER A 51 -44.63 -6.03 -1.84
N VAL A 52 -44.10 -5.48 -2.93
CA VAL A 52 -44.88 -4.87 -4.01
C VAL A 52 -45.83 -5.88 -4.65
N VAL A 53 -45.35 -7.09 -4.97
CA VAL A 53 -46.20 -8.15 -5.52
C VAL A 53 -47.30 -8.54 -4.53
N GLY A 54 -46.96 -8.73 -3.25
CA GLY A 54 -47.94 -9.06 -2.20
C GLY A 54 -49.02 -7.99 -2.02
N LEU A 55 -48.64 -6.72 -2.05
CA LEU A 55 -49.57 -5.58 -2.05
C LEU A 55 -50.48 -5.60 -3.29
N CYS A 56 -49.94 -5.87 -4.48
CA CYS A 56 -50.76 -5.99 -5.69
C CYS A 56 -51.80 -7.10 -5.56
N PHE A 57 -51.44 -8.26 -5.00
CA PHE A 57 -52.39 -9.35 -4.73
C PHE A 57 -53.46 -8.97 -3.70
N TRP A 58 -53.13 -8.16 -2.70
CA TRP A 58 -54.09 -7.72 -1.68
C TRP A 58 -55.21 -6.84 -2.27
N PHE A 59 -54.89 -5.99 -3.24
CA PHE A 59 -55.87 -5.12 -3.89
C PHE A 59 -56.61 -5.79 -5.06
N SER A 60 -55.91 -6.56 -5.90
CA SER A 60 -56.51 -7.19 -7.08
C SER A 60 -55.69 -8.38 -7.57
N THR A 61 -56.36 -9.53 -7.74
CA THR A 61 -55.72 -10.78 -8.21
C THR A 61 -55.13 -10.65 -9.61
N LEU A 62 -55.81 -9.95 -10.53
CA LEU A 62 -55.29 -9.70 -11.88
C LEU A 62 -54.05 -8.80 -11.87
N ALA A 63 -54.05 -7.76 -11.03
CA ALA A 63 -52.88 -6.88 -10.87
C ALA A 63 -51.68 -7.65 -10.29
N GLY A 64 -51.93 -8.55 -9.33
CA GLY A 64 -50.90 -9.43 -8.77
C GLY A 64 -50.24 -10.34 -9.80
N ILE A 65 -51.01 -10.94 -10.71
CA ILE A 65 -50.47 -11.82 -11.78
C ILE A 65 -49.57 -11.02 -12.73
N ILE A 66 -50.03 -9.85 -13.20
CA ILE A 66 -49.23 -9.00 -14.09
C ILE A 66 -47.96 -8.54 -13.39
N ALA A 67 -48.07 -8.11 -12.12
CA ALA A 67 -46.92 -7.74 -11.30
C ALA A 67 -45.94 -8.91 -11.11
N ALA A 68 -46.42 -10.14 -10.91
CA ALA A 68 -45.58 -11.33 -10.76
C ALA A 68 -44.81 -11.68 -12.05
N VAL A 69 -45.40 -11.44 -13.23
CA VAL A 69 -44.72 -11.63 -14.52
C VAL A 69 -43.64 -10.57 -14.75
N ILE A 70 -43.88 -9.32 -14.32
CA ILE A 70 -42.93 -8.21 -14.47
C ILE A 70 -41.87 -8.21 -13.36
N ALA A 71 -42.17 -8.75 -12.18
CA ALA A 71 -41.30 -8.83 -11.02
C ALA A 71 -39.89 -9.38 -11.30
N PRO A 72 -39.69 -10.50 -12.02
CA PRO A 72 -38.34 -11.00 -12.32
C PRO A 72 -37.54 -10.01 -13.18
N LEU A 73 -38.17 -9.31 -14.14
CA LEU A 73 -37.51 -8.27 -14.92
C LEU A 73 -37.12 -7.08 -14.03
N ALA A 74 -38.04 -6.60 -13.19
CA ALA A 74 -37.78 -5.51 -12.26
C ALA A 74 -36.66 -5.84 -11.26
N PHE A 75 -36.62 -7.08 -10.77
CA PHE A 75 -35.57 -7.56 -9.88
C PHE A 75 -34.20 -7.57 -10.57
N VAL A 76 -34.10 -8.09 -11.80
CA VAL A 76 -32.85 -8.08 -12.57
C VAL A 76 -32.36 -6.65 -12.83
N VAL A 77 -33.27 -5.73 -13.17
CA VAL A 77 -32.91 -4.31 -13.36
C VAL A 77 -32.38 -3.71 -12.06
N MET A 78 -33.05 -3.93 -10.92
CA MET A 78 -32.52 -3.48 -9.62
C MET A 78 -31.14 -4.06 -9.31
N VAL A 79 -30.93 -5.36 -9.52
CA VAL A 79 -29.63 -6.01 -9.32
C VAL A 79 -28.56 -5.41 -10.24
N ALA A 80 -28.89 -5.14 -11.50
CA ALA A 80 -27.97 -4.51 -12.45
C ALA A 80 -27.59 -3.09 -12.02
N VAL A 81 -28.56 -2.28 -11.57
CA VAL A 81 -28.30 -0.93 -11.04
C VAL A 81 -27.45 -0.97 -9.79
N ILE A 82 -27.76 -1.87 -8.84
CA ILE A 82 -26.96 -2.09 -7.63
C ILE A 82 -25.53 -2.44 -8.01
N ARG A 83 -25.35 -3.39 -8.94
CA ARG A 83 -24.04 -3.81 -9.42
C ARG A 83 -23.25 -2.63 -10.02
N ALA A 84 -23.88 -1.86 -10.91
CA ALA A 84 -23.24 -0.70 -11.54
C ALA A 84 -22.86 0.38 -10.51
N ALA A 85 -23.73 0.65 -9.54
CA ALA A 85 -23.46 1.61 -8.47
C ALA A 85 -22.27 1.19 -7.59
N LEU A 86 -22.16 -0.10 -7.26
CA LEU A 86 -21.04 -0.64 -6.50
C LEU A 86 -19.73 -0.61 -7.30
N GLU A 87 -19.76 -1.02 -8.57
CA GLU A 87 -18.61 -0.95 -9.47
C GLU A 87 -18.06 0.50 -9.55
N TYR A 88 -18.96 1.47 -9.69
CA TYR A 88 -18.61 2.89 -9.69
C TYR A 88 -17.98 3.35 -8.35
N MET A 89 -18.58 2.97 -7.22
CA MET A 89 -18.05 3.33 -5.88
C MET A 89 -16.66 2.74 -5.64
N ILE A 90 -16.41 1.50 -6.08
CA ILE A 90 -15.10 0.85 -5.98
C ILE A 90 -14.07 1.60 -6.84
N MET A 91 -14.44 1.97 -8.06
CA MET A 91 -13.57 2.72 -8.96
C MET A 91 -13.21 4.08 -8.36
N ALA A 92 -14.19 4.81 -7.82
CA ALA A 92 -13.97 6.10 -7.16
C ALA A 92 -13.00 5.97 -5.98
N HIS A 93 -13.19 4.96 -5.11
CA HIS A 93 -12.29 4.73 -3.98
C HIS A 93 -10.88 4.30 -4.42
N ARG A 94 -10.76 3.50 -5.49
CA ARG A 94 -9.48 3.12 -6.08
C ARG A 94 -8.73 4.34 -6.63
N ILE A 95 -9.43 5.23 -7.33
CA ILE A 95 -8.88 6.49 -7.84
C ILE A 95 -8.42 7.37 -6.68
N MET A 96 -9.22 7.52 -5.62
CA MET A 96 -8.83 8.29 -4.43
C MET A 96 -7.51 7.80 -3.83
N ARG A 97 -7.36 6.48 -3.62
CA ARG A 97 -6.09 5.93 -3.11
C ARG A 97 -4.90 6.14 -4.06
N ILE A 98 -5.15 6.14 -5.38
CA ILE A 98 -4.09 6.40 -6.36
C ILE A 98 -3.65 7.86 -6.26
N ILE A 99 -4.60 8.78 -6.15
CA ILE A 99 -4.34 10.22 -5.98
C ILE A 99 -3.56 10.47 -4.69
N GLU A 100 -3.98 9.90 -3.56
CA GLU A 100 -3.23 10.04 -2.29
C GLU A 100 -1.78 9.53 -2.38
N ARG A 101 -1.54 8.43 -3.11
CA ARG A 101 -0.17 7.95 -3.38
C ARG A 101 0.60 8.88 -4.31
N MET A 102 -0.09 9.48 -5.27
CA MET A 102 0.48 10.44 -6.21
C MET A 102 0.83 11.77 -5.51
N ASP A 103 0.07 12.17 -4.48
CA ASP A 103 0.38 13.32 -3.62
C ASP A 103 1.57 13.05 -2.68
N ALA A 104 1.85 11.78 -2.37
CA ALA A 104 3.04 11.36 -1.63
C ALA A 104 4.31 11.16 -2.49
N LEU A 105 4.18 11.14 -3.82
CA LEU A 105 5.31 11.07 -4.76
C LEU A 105 6.19 12.34 -4.74
N PRO A 106 5.63 13.58 -4.72
CA PRO A 106 6.36 14.84 -4.58
C PRO A 106 7.34 14.87 -3.41
N GLY A 107 6.95 14.32 -2.26
CA GLY A 107 7.82 14.27 -1.08
C GLY A 107 9.03 13.34 -1.26
N GLN A 108 8.83 12.21 -1.95
CA GLN A 108 9.92 11.26 -2.24
C GLN A 108 10.87 11.79 -3.31
N VAL A 109 10.36 12.48 -4.33
CA VAL A 109 11.23 13.12 -5.34
C VAL A 109 11.96 14.33 -4.76
N ALA A 110 11.38 15.03 -3.77
CA ALA A 110 12.07 16.11 -3.05
C ALA A 110 13.23 15.56 -2.21
N ASP A 111 13.03 14.48 -1.44
CA ASP A 111 14.11 13.84 -0.68
C ASP A 111 15.21 13.28 -1.60
N LEU A 112 14.82 12.72 -2.76
CA LEU A 112 15.76 12.25 -3.76
C LEU A 112 16.55 13.39 -4.39
N SER A 113 15.91 14.53 -4.67
CA SER A 113 16.58 15.73 -5.18
C SER A 113 17.63 16.24 -4.20
N VAL A 114 17.28 16.35 -2.91
CA VAL A 114 18.23 16.76 -1.86
C VAL A 114 19.42 15.81 -1.78
N ARG A 115 19.18 14.50 -1.90
CA ARG A 115 20.26 13.50 -1.91
C ARG A 115 21.14 13.60 -3.16
N VAL A 116 20.56 13.86 -4.32
CA VAL A 116 21.29 14.05 -5.59
C VAL A 116 22.12 15.33 -5.55
N ASP A 117 21.59 16.41 -4.98
CA ASP A 117 22.35 17.66 -4.77
C ASP A 117 23.54 17.41 -3.84
N GLY A 118 23.35 16.65 -2.76
CA GLY A 118 24.43 16.22 -1.88
C GLY A 118 25.52 15.41 -2.59
N ILE A 119 25.14 14.47 -3.47
CA ILE A 119 26.10 13.70 -4.27
C ILE A 119 26.85 14.60 -5.26
N THR A 120 26.17 15.55 -5.89
CA THR A 120 26.78 16.49 -6.84
C THR A 120 27.87 17.32 -6.16
N ASN A 121 27.57 17.85 -4.97
CA ASN A 121 28.57 18.58 -4.17
C ASN A 121 29.79 17.71 -3.83
N HIS A 122 29.58 16.45 -3.46
CA HIS A 122 30.68 15.52 -3.20
C HIS A 122 31.50 15.19 -4.45
N VAL A 123 30.85 15.11 -5.62
CA VAL A 123 31.54 14.90 -6.90
C VAL A 123 32.37 16.13 -7.28
N ASP A 124 31.85 17.34 -7.07
CA ASP A 124 32.58 18.58 -7.31
C ASP A 124 33.80 18.71 -6.38
N GLU A 125 33.63 18.39 -5.10
CA GLU A 125 34.72 18.35 -4.13
C GLU A 125 35.79 17.31 -4.50
N LEU A 126 35.38 16.11 -4.92
CA LEU A 126 36.30 15.08 -5.39
C LEU A 126 37.04 15.51 -6.67
N SER A 127 36.34 16.16 -7.60
CA SER A 127 36.94 16.72 -8.82
C SER A 127 37.98 17.79 -8.50
N GLY A 128 37.70 18.64 -7.52
CA GLY A 128 38.65 19.62 -6.99
C GLY A 128 39.91 18.97 -6.42
N HIS A 129 39.75 17.96 -5.57
CA HIS A 129 40.88 17.19 -5.03
C HIS A 129 41.71 16.51 -6.12
N VAL A 130 41.08 15.92 -7.15
CA VAL A 130 41.79 15.30 -8.27
C VAL A 130 42.57 16.35 -9.07
N THR A 131 42.02 17.54 -9.26
CA THR A 131 42.68 18.65 -9.95
C THR A 131 43.88 19.15 -9.16
N ASP A 132 43.76 19.31 -7.85
CA ASP A 132 44.87 19.70 -6.97
C ASP A 132 45.98 18.64 -6.93
N ILE A 133 45.60 17.35 -6.86
CA ILE A 133 46.55 16.23 -6.99
C ILE A 133 47.25 16.28 -8.35
N HIS A 134 46.52 16.55 -9.43
CA HIS A 134 47.09 16.66 -10.77
C HIS A 134 48.09 17.82 -10.87
N GLU A 135 47.74 18.97 -10.29
CA GLU A 135 48.57 20.16 -10.28
C GLU A 135 49.84 19.99 -9.43
N THR A 136 49.70 19.43 -8.22
CA THR A 136 50.86 19.07 -7.38
C THR A 136 51.75 18.02 -8.05
N LEU A 137 51.17 17.03 -8.75
CA LEU A 137 51.94 16.09 -9.57
C LEU A 137 52.68 16.78 -10.72
N MET A 138 52.06 17.73 -11.41
CA MET A 138 52.73 18.50 -12.46
C MET A 138 53.90 19.32 -11.92
N HIS A 139 53.73 19.93 -10.75
CA HIS A 139 54.79 20.67 -10.07
C HIS A 139 55.90 19.75 -9.53
N ALA A 140 55.55 18.54 -9.07
CA ALA A 140 56.51 17.55 -8.58
C ALA A 140 57.24 16.82 -9.72
N ARG A 141 56.65 16.71 -10.92
CA ARG A 141 57.22 16.04 -12.09
C ARG A 141 58.64 16.49 -12.45
N PRO A 142 59.00 17.79 -12.51
CA PRO A 142 60.38 18.22 -12.78
C PRO A 142 61.36 17.85 -11.67
N LEU A 143 60.93 17.86 -10.40
CA LEU A 143 61.75 17.44 -9.25
C LEU A 143 61.96 15.92 -9.23
N LEU A 144 60.94 15.14 -9.57
CA LEU A 144 61.04 13.70 -9.75
C LEU A 144 61.93 13.32 -10.94
N ARG A 145 61.92 14.15 -11.99
CA ARG A 145 62.78 13.99 -13.18
C ARG A 145 64.23 14.37 -12.89
N SER A 146 64.49 15.42 -12.11
CA SER A 146 65.85 15.81 -11.72
C SER A 146 66.47 14.83 -10.72
N ALA A 147 65.66 14.18 -9.87
CA ALA A 147 66.12 13.17 -8.92
C ALA A 147 66.36 11.77 -9.53
N GLY A 148 66.00 11.52 -10.80
CA GLY A 148 66.17 10.21 -11.45
C GLY A 148 65.42 9.05 -10.77
N LEU A 149 64.43 9.37 -9.93
CA LEU A 149 63.62 8.42 -9.17
C LEU A 149 62.87 7.38 -10.02
N PRO A 150 62.24 7.72 -11.18
CA PRO A 150 61.48 6.74 -11.94
C PRO A 150 62.36 5.62 -12.52
N SER A 151 63.55 5.95 -13.01
CA SER A 151 64.51 4.95 -13.51
C SER A 151 65.10 4.10 -12.39
N ARG A 152 65.26 4.64 -11.16
CA ARG A 152 65.71 3.85 -9.99
C ARG A 152 64.62 2.91 -9.46
N LEU A 153 63.36 3.35 -9.42
CA LEU A 153 62.23 2.51 -9.03
C LEU A 153 61.98 1.39 -10.04
N LEU A 154 62.01 1.70 -11.34
CA LEU A 154 61.89 0.69 -12.40
C LEU A 154 63.04 -0.33 -12.35
N ASN A 155 64.28 0.12 -12.09
CA ASN A 155 65.40 -0.82 -11.89
C ASN A 155 65.28 -1.63 -10.59
N ALA A 156 64.75 -1.07 -9.51
CA ALA A 156 64.53 -1.79 -8.25
C ALA A 156 63.42 -2.85 -8.38
N LEU A 157 62.34 -2.54 -9.10
CA LEU A 157 61.26 -3.47 -9.43
C LEU A 157 61.75 -4.58 -10.38
N ARG A 158 62.50 -4.20 -11.43
CA ARG A 158 63.11 -5.15 -12.37
C ARG A 158 64.11 -6.09 -11.69
N ARG A 159 64.82 -5.62 -10.67
CA ARG A 159 65.76 -6.43 -9.87
C ARG A 159 65.06 -7.32 -8.83
N ARG A 160 63.78 -7.04 -8.53
CA ARG A 160 62.94 -7.79 -7.57
C ARG A 160 62.04 -8.84 -8.24
N THR A 161 61.99 -8.89 -9.57
CA THR A 161 61.52 -10.06 -10.31
C THR A 161 62.73 -10.94 -10.66
N PRO A 162 63.22 -11.82 -9.76
CA PRO A 162 64.10 -12.91 -10.15
C PRO A 162 63.29 -13.90 -10.99
N ASP A 163 63.96 -14.46 -11.99
CA ASP A 163 63.40 -15.34 -13.00
C ASP A 163 62.57 -16.48 -12.40
N ALA A 164 61.36 -16.66 -12.92
CA ALA A 164 60.59 -17.90 -12.83
C ALA A 164 60.88 -18.73 -14.09
#